data_AF-A0AA95S0I4-F1
#
_entry.id   AF-A0AA95S0I4-F1
#
_cell.length_a   1.000
_cell.length_b   1.000
_cell.length_c   1.000
_cell.angle_alpha   90.00
_cell.angle_beta   90.00
_cell.angle_gamma   90.00
#
_symmetry.space_group_name_H-M   'P 1'
#
loop_
_entity.id
_entity.type
_entity.pdbx_description
1 polymer ?
#
loop_
_entity_poly.entity_id
_entity_poly.type
_entity_poly.pdbx_seq_one_letter_code
_entity_poly.pdbx_strand_id
1 'polypeptide(L)'
;MRVISLCPSNTEIIEYLGLTHLLVGVDDFSDWPSSIESLPKLGPDLSINMDLVEELQPDLVLASLSVPGMEKNVEALQIRGIPHLVLNPQSLTDIENDLMITAEALGEHKRGVEAVKQFRFRLEKVKQRGANYDYKPNLYWEWWPKPIFTPGKINWLTEISEAAGAVNIFQDVDLASVQTEWEDVLRRKPDFICLAWVGVRKEKIHKSIVKKRDGFEKLGYESDDRILILEEELYCRPSPRLIVGLERLVELIHRVH
;
A
#
# COMPACT_ATOMS: atom_id res chain seq x y z
N MET A 1 13.14 -23.91 0.10
CA MET A 1 11.96 -23.58 -0.72
C MET A 1 12.35 -22.52 -1.73
N ARG A 2 11.77 -22.57 -2.93
CA ARG A 2 11.90 -21.61 -4.02
C ARG A 2 10.60 -20.82 -4.11
N VAL A 3 10.65 -19.55 -3.78
CA VAL A 3 9.45 -18.70 -3.70
C VAL A 3 9.49 -17.66 -4.81
N ILE A 4 8.35 -17.42 -5.45
CA ILE A 4 8.18 -16.30 -6.38
C ILE A 4 7.19 -15.32 -5.76
N SER A 5 7.46 -14.03 -5.89
CA SER A 5 6.53 -12.96 -5.50
C SER A 5 6.04 -12.22 -6.74
N LEU A 6 4.73 -12.18 -6.96
CA LEU A 6 4.13 -11.50 -8.13
C LEU A 6 3.54 -10.11 -7.79
N CYS A 7 3.88 -9.56 -6.63
CA CYS A 7 3.41 -8.25 -6.20
C CYS A 7 4.40 -7.59 -5.22
N PRO A 8 4.63 -6.26 -5.30
CA PRO A 8 5.51 -5.56 -4.37
C PRO A 8 5.19 -5.77 -2.89
N SER A 9 3.91 -5.75 -2.50
CA SER A 9 3.50 -5.97 -1.11
C SER A 9 3.86 -7.37 -0.60
N ASN A 10 3.79 -8.38 -1.46
CA ASN A 10 4.16 -9.76 -1.13
C ASN A 10 5.69 -9.89 -0.92
N THR A 11 6.47 -9.19 -1.74
CA THR A 11 7.93 -9.13 -1.58
C THR A 11 8.31 -8.47 -0.26
N GLU A 12 7.62 -7.38 0.08
CA GLU A 12 7.83 -6.66 1.34
C GLU A 12 7.43 -7.48 2.57
N ILE A 13 6.38 -8.31 2.48
CA ILE A 13 6.02 -9.30 3.50
C ILE A 13 7.15 -10.32 3.71
N ILE A 14 7.71 -10.88 2.63
CA ILE A 14 8.81 -11.85 2.71
C ILE A 14 10.05 -11.24 3.37
N GLU A 15 10.40 -10.00 3.00
CA GLU A 15 11.52 -9.29 3.62
C GLU A 15 11.25 -9.00 5.10
N TYR A 16 10.03 -8.61 5.45
CA TYR A 16 9.68 -8.37 6.85
C TYR A 16 9.77 -9.64 7.72
N LEU A 17 9.55 -10.82 7.12
CA LEU A 17 9.78 -12.12 7.75
C LEU A 17 11.26 -12.53 7.81
N GLY A 18 12.15 -11.79 7.13
CA GLY A 18 13.57 -12.12 6.99
C GLY A 18 13.81 -13.33 6.08
N LEU A 19 12.94 -13.55 5.10
CA LEU A 19 12.91 -14.73 4.23
C LEU A 19 13.24 -14.43 2.76
N THR A 20 13.77 -13.24 2.47
CA THR A 20 14.13 -12.81 1.10
C THR A 20 15.07 -13.76 0.37
N HIS A 21 15.91 -14.50 1.10
CA HIS A 21 16.79 -15.52 0.53
C HIS A 21 16.06 -16.71 -0.12
N LEU A 22 14.75 -16.88 0.13
CA LEU A 22 13.92 -17.89 -0.52
C LEU A 22 13.41 -17.44 -1.90
N LEU A 23 13.49 -16.14 -2.20
CA LEU A 23 12.99 -15.60 -3.47
C LEU A 23 13.88 -16.02 -4.63
N VAL A 24 13.25 -16.50 -5.70
CA VAL A 24 13.93 -16.89 -6.95
C VAL A 24 13.46 -16.08 -8.15
N GLY A 25 12.44 -15.23 -7.98
CA GLY A 25 11.91 -14.35 -9.02
C GLY A 25 10.86 -13.40 -8.44
N VAL A 26 10.74 -12.22 -9.04
CA VAL A 26 9.82 -11.17 -8.58
C VAL A 26 9.17 -10.47 -9.78
N ASP A 27 8.05 -9.77 -9.56
CA ASP A 27 7.47 -8.88 -10.56
C ASP A 27 8.36 -7.65 -10.85
N ASP A 28 8.04 -6.94 -11.92
CA ASP A 28 8.80 -5.76 -12.38
C ASP A 28 8.81 -4.59 -11.38
N PHE A 29 7.77 -4.47 -10.55
CA PHE A 29 7.58 -3.34 -9.63
C PHE A 29 8.13 -3.62 -8.22
N SER A 30 8.44 -4.87 -7.89
CA SER A 30 9.15 -5.21 -6.66
C SER A 30 10.57 -4.62 -6.67
N ASP A 31 10.81 -3.60 -5.86
CA ASP A 31 12.03 -2.79 -5.86
C ASP A 31 12.72 -2.67 -4.49
N TRP A 32 12.21 -3.38 -3.48
CA TRP A 32 12.76 -3.41 -2.14
C TRP A 32 12.61 -4.82 -1.54
N PRO A 33 13.61 -5.32 -0.78
CA PRO A 33 14.89 -4.68 -0.44
C PRO A 33 15.90 -4.72 -1.60
N SER A 34 17.00 -3.97 -1.53
CA SER A 34 18.02 -3.94 -2.60
C SER A 34 18.62 -5.31 -2.91
N SER A 35 18.53 -6.28 -1.99
CA SER A 35 19.00 -7.65 -2.20
C SER A 35 18.18 -8.43 -3.25
N ILE A 36 16.98 -7.97 -3.64
CA ILE A 36 16.18 -8.61 -4.69
C ILE A 36 16.45 -8.07 -6.09
N GLU A 37 17.28 -7.03 -6.24
CA GLU A 37 17.52 -6.36 -7.53
C GLU A 37 18.12 -7.30 -8.58
N SER A 38 18.88 -8.31 -8.15
CA SER A 38 19.48 -9.31 -9.05
C SER A 38 18.55 -10.46 -9.44
N LEU A 39 17.34 -10.54 -8.85
CA LEU A 39 16.41 -11.63 -9.14
C LEU A 39 15.78 -11.46 -10.53
N PRO A 40 15.45 -12.58 -11.22
CA PRO A 40 14.67 -12.55 -12.45
C PRO A 40 13.39 -11.73 -12.31
N LYS A 41 13.17 -10.85 -13.28
CA LYS A 41 11.94 -10.06 -13.42
C LYS A 41 10.96 -10.81 -14.29
N LEU A 42 9.77 -11.06 -13.75
CA LEU A 42 8.77 -11.95 -14.34
C LEU A 42 7.73 -11.20 -15.17
N GLY A 43 7.88 -9.88 -15.34
CA GLY A 43 6.92 -9.03 -16.04
C GLY A 43 6.13 -8.13 -15.09
N PRO A 44 5.35 -7.20 -15.65
CA PRO A 44 4.52 -6.30 -14.86
C PRO A 44 3.32 -7.06 -14.28
N ASP A 45 2.72 -6.50 -13.23
CA ASP A 45 1.53 -6.98 -12.53
C ASP A 45 0.46 -7.66 -13.40
N LEU A 46 0.11 -7.04 -14.54
CA LEU A 46 -0.92 -7.53 -15.44
C LEU A 46 -0.36 -8.31 -16.65
N SER A 47 0.94 -8.58 -16.74
CA SER A 47 1.51 -9.35 -17.85
C SER A 47 2.66 -10.23 -17.37
N ILE A 48 2.42 -10.98 -16.28
CA ILE A 48 3.39 -11.95 -15.76
C ILE A 48 3.66 -13.03 -16.80
N ASN A 49 4.94 -13.25 -17.11
CA ASN A 49 5.44 -14.32 -17.95
C ASN A 49 5.38 -15.65 -17.18
N MET A 50 4.26 -16.34 -17.33
CA MET A 50 4.01 -17.61 -16.65
C MET A 50 4.91 -18.76 -17.11
N ASP A 51 5.46 -18.69 -18.32
CA ASP A 51 6.40 -19.71 -18.80
C ASP A 51 7.73 -19.57 -18.05
N LEU A 52 8.17 -18.33 -17.78
CA LEU A 52 9.33 -18.05 -16.92
C LEU A 52 9.06 -18.40 -15.45
N VAL A 53 7.83 -18.17 -14.95
CA VAL A 53 7.41 -18.63 -13.61
C VAL A 53 7.58 -20.14 -13.50
N GLU A 54 7.13 -20.90 -14.50
CA GLU A 54 7.24 -22.37 -14.52
C GLU A 54 8.70 -22.84 -14.66
N GLU A 55 9.51 -22.20 -15.51
CA GLU A 55 10.94 -22.47 -15.68
C GLU A 55 11.71 -22.37 -14.37
N LEU A 56 11.33 -21.44 -13.49
CA LEU A 56 11.95 -21.26 -12.19
C LEU A 56 11.55 -22.33 -11.17
N GLN A 57 10.65 -23.25 -11.49
CA GLN A 57 10.21 -24.36 -10.62
C GLN A 57 9.94 -23.92 -9.16
N PRO A 58 9.00 -23.00 -8.92
CA PRO A 58 8.68 -22.53 -7.58
C PRO A 58 8.01 -23.63 -6.75
N ASP A 59 8.35 -23.69 -5.47
CA ASP A 59 7.61 -24.46 -4.46
C ASP A 59 6.33 -23.71 -4.04
N LEU A 60 6.34 -22.38 -4.12
CA LEU A 60 5.21 -21.50 -3.80
C LEU A 60 5.30 -20.19 -4.59
N VAL A 61 4.16 -19.73 -5.11
CA VAL A 61 4.00 -18.39 -5.68
C VAL A 61 3.10 -17.55 -4.78
N LEU A 62 3.58 -16.38 -4.35
CA LEU A 62 2.75 -15.37 -3.69
C LEU A 62 2.10 -14.47 -4.76
N ALA A 63 0.82 -14.71 -5.04
CA ALA A 63 -0.01 -13.89 -5.90
C ALA A 63 -0.79 -12.85 -5.07
N SER A 64 -1.35 -11.84 -5.74
CA SER A 64 -2.12 -10.77 -5.09
C SER A 64 -3.41 -10.48 -5.86
N LEU A 65 -4.42 -9.97 -5.16
CA LEU A 65 -5.63 -9.36 -5.74
C LEU A 65 -5.78 -7.88 -5.33
N SER A 66 -4.69 -7.26 -4.85
CA SER A 66 -4.70 -5.85 -4.42
C SER A 66 -4.88 -4.86 -5.58
N VAL A 67 -4.67 -5.29 -6.83
CA VAL A 67 -4.88 -4.48 -8.05
C VAL A 67 -5.87 -5.20 -8.97
N PRO A 68 -6.88 -4.49 -9.51
CA PRO A 68 -7.84 -5.07 -10.45
C PRO A 68 -7.15 -5.69 -11.68
N GLY A 69 -7.53 -6.91 -12.04
CA GLY A 69 -7.01 -7.63 -13.20
C GLY A 69 -5.90 -8.63 -12.87
N MET A 70 -5.43 -8.69 -11.63
CA MET A 70 -4.45 -9.71 -11.19
C MET A 70 -5.06 -11.12 -11.09
N GLU A 71 -6.39 -11.26 -11.14
CA GLU A 71 -7.12 -12.54 -11.11
C GLU A 71 -6.62 -13.50 -12.21
N LYS A 72 -6.27 -12.97 -13.38
CA LYS A 72 -5.72 -13.77 -14.49
C LYS A 72 -4.40 -14.45 -14.15
N ASN A 73 -3.60 -13.88 -13.25
CA ASN A 73 -2.36 -14.50 -12.79
C ASN A 73 -2.70 -15.72 -11.92
N VAL A 74 -3.69 -15.58 -11.04
CA VAL A 74 -4.19 -16.67 -10.18
C VAL A 74 -4.79 -17.78 -11.04
N GLU A 75 -5.63 -17.45 -12.01
CA GLU A 75 -6.21 -18.41 -12.96
C GLU A 75 -5.11 -19.16 -13.74
N ALA A 76 -4.09 -18.45 -14.21
CA ALA A 76 -2.98 -19.03 -14.95
C ALA A 76 -2.10 -19.95 -14.09
N LEU A 77 -1.90 -19.63 -12.80
CA LEU A 77 -1.22 -20.51 -11.84
C LEU A 77 -2.03 -21.78 -11.57
N GLN A 78 -3.36 -21.63 -11.41
CA GLN A 78 -4.27 -22.75 -11.21
C GLN A 78 -4.30 -23.70 -12.41
N ILE A 79 -4.39 -23.17 -13.63
CA ILE A 79 -4.36 -23.97 -14.88
C ILE A 79 -3.06 -24.79 -14.99
N ARG A 80 -1.93 -24.21 -14.59
CA ARG A 80 -0.61 -24.87 -14.60
C ARG A 80 -0.36 -25.79 -13.41
N GLY A 81 -1.24 -25.80 -12.41
CA GLY A 81 -1.05 -26.58 -11.18
C GLY A 81 0.11 -26.11 -10.32
N ILE A 82 0.50 -24.83 -10.43
CA ILE A 82 1.59 -24.26 -9.65
C ILE A 82 1.05 -23.89 -8.26
N PRO A 83 1.67 -24.38 -7.16
CA PRO A 83 1.25 -24.04 -5.81
C PRO A 83 1.34 -22.52 -5.56
N HIS A 84 0.27 -21.94 -5.03
CA HIS A 84 0.20 -20.50 -4.82
C HIS A 84 -0.61 -20.14 -3.58
N LEU A 85 -0.26 -18.98 -3.01
CA LEU A 85 -0.99 -18.29 -1.96
C LEU A 85 -1.42 -16.93 -2.51
N VAL A 86 -2.71 -16.60 -2.37
CA VAL A 86 -3.28 -15.34 -2.85
C VAL A 86 -3.55 -14.43 -1.67
N LEU A 87 -2.92 -13.25 -1.67
CA LEU A 87 -3.12 -12.23 -0.64
C LEU A 87 -4.01 -11.10 -1.18
N ASN A 88 -4.86 -10.53 -0.34
CA ASN A 88 -5.73 -9.41 -0.71
C ASN A 88 -6.05 -8.51 0.50
N PRO A 89 -5.04 -7.90 1.13
CA PRO A 89 -5.25 -7.11 2.32
C PRO A 89 -5.99 -5.81 1.99
N GLN A 90 -7.00 -5.47 2.82
CA GLN A 90 -7.75 -4.22 2.75
C GLN A 90 -7.60 -3.39 4.03
N SER A 91 -7.02 -3.97 5.09
CA SER A 91 -6.79 -3.36 6.40
C SER A 91 -5.38 -3.65 6.94
N LEU A 92 -4.96 -2.92 7.98
CA LEU A 92 -3.74 -3.22 8.74
C LEU A 92 -3.83 -4.59 9.44
N THR A 93 -5.03 -5.00 9.84
CA THR A 93 -5.26 -6.35 10.40
C THR A 93 -5.06 -7.43 9.34
N ASP A 94 -5.47 -7.20 8.09
CA ASP A 94 -5.22 -8.16 7.01
C ASP A 94 -3.72 -8.31 6.74
N ILE A 95 -2.94 -7.23 6.82
CA ILE A 95 -1.48 -7.29 6.68
C ILE A 95 -0.85 -8.16 7.79
N GLU A 96 -1.37 -8.09 9.02
CA GLU A 96 -0.95 -9.00 10.10
C GLU A 96 -1.30 -10.45 9.80
N ASN A 97 -2.48 -10.70 9.25
CA ASN A 97 -2.90 -12.05 8.85
C ASN A 97 -2.03 -12.57 7.70
N ASP A 98 -1.72 -11.73 6.72
CA ASP A 98 -0.86 -12.05 5.59
C ASP A 98 0.55 -12.43 6.05
N LEU A 99 1.10 -11.72 7.05
CA LEU A 99 2.38 -12.11 7.69
C LEU A 99 2.31 -13.52 8.28
N MET A 100 1.23 -13.85 9.00
CA MET A 100 1.07 -15.18 9.60
C MET A 100 0.87 -16.28 8.55
N ILE A 101 -0.06 -16.10 7.62
CA ILE A 101 -0.39 -17.10 6.61
C ILE A 101 0.81 -17.34 5.70
N THR A 102 1.54 -16.28 5.31
CA THR A 102 2.77 -16.42 4.54
C THR A 102 3.83 -17.18 5.34
N ALA A 103 4.03 -16.85 6.61
CA ALA A 103 4.99 -17.57 7.45
C ALA A 103 4.62 -19.05 7.63
N GLU A 104 3.34 -19.38 7.80
CA GLU A 104 2.87 -20.76 7.91
C GLU A 104 3.07 -21.54 6.60
N ALA A 105 2.74 -20.94 5.45
CA ALA A 105 2.98 -21.54 4.14
C ALA A 105 4.46 -21.82 3.87
N LEU A 106 5.36 -21.03 4.47
CA LEU A 106 6.81 -21.20 4.39
C LEU A 106 7.40 -22.09 5.50
N GLY A 107 6.58 -22.62 6.42
CA GLY A 107 7.04 -23.45 7.54
C GLY A 107 7.74 -22.66 8.66
N GLU A 108 7.59 -21.34 8.70
CA GLU A 108 8.32 -20.39 9.54
C GLU A 108 7.41 -19.75 10.60
N HIS A 109 6.50 -20.54 11.20
CA HIS A 109 5.48 -20.06 12.15
C HIS A 109 6.04 -19.15 13.26
N LYS A 110 7.19 -19.51 13.86
CA LYS A 110 7.82 -18.68 14.91
C LYS A 110 8.22 -17.29 14.42
N ARG A 111 8.69 -17.17 13.16
CA ARG A 111 9.01 -15.89 12.54
C ARG A 111 7.75 -15.07 12.30
N GLY A 112 6.67 -15.70 11.85
CA GLY A 112 5.36 -15.06 11.69
C GLY A 112 4.88 -14.43 12.99
N VAL A 113 4.89 -15.19 14.09
CA VAL A 113 4.47 -14.70 15.42
C VAL A 113 5.29 -13.48 15.86
N GLU A 114 6.62 -13.54 15.71
CA GLU A 114 7.50 -12.42 16.08
C GLU A 114 7.29 -11.21 15.16
N ALA A 115 7.12 -11.42 13.85
CA ALA A 115 6.85 -10.36 12.89
C ALA A 115 5.53 -9.63 13.20
N VAL A 116 4.44 -10.36 13.44
CA VAL A 116 3.16 -9.73 13.83
C VAL A 116 3.29 -8.96 15.14
N LYS A 117 4.01 -9.50 16.13
CA LYS A 117 4.25 -8.80 17.38
C LYS A 117 5.01 -7.49 17.16
N GLN A 118 6.04 -7.49 16.31
CA GLN A 118 6.81 -6.29 15.97
C GLN A 118 5.96 -5.26 15.20
N PHE A 119 5.15 -5.72 14.24
CA PHE A 119 4.24 -4.88 13.48
C PHE A 119 3.24 -4.18 14.40
N ARG A 120 2.53 -4.94 15.24
CA ARG A 120 1.58 -4.42 16.23
C ARG A 120 2.22 -3.44 17.20
N PHE A 121 3.40 -3.77 17.72
CA PHE A 121 4.11 -2.90 18.65
C PHE A 121 4.44 -1.54 18.03
N ARG A 122 4.93 -1.52 16.78
CA ARG A 122 5.22 -0.28 16.09
C ARG A 122 3.95 0.51 15.76
N LEU A 123 2.91 -0.16 15.25
CA LEU A 123 1.62 0.46 14.94
C LEU A 123 1.02 1.15 16.17
N GLU A 124 0.93 0.44 17.30
CA GLU A 124 0.37 0.98 18.55
C GLU A 124 1.18 2.16 19.09
N LYS A 125 2.52 2.12 18.97
CA LYS A 125 3.37 3.24 19.37
C LYS A 125 3.05 4.51 18.57
N VAL A 126 2.84 4.39 17.26
CA VAL A 126 2.52 5.54 16.42
C VAL A 126 1.08 6.00 16.63
N LYS A 127 0.15 5.06 16.80
CA LYS A 127 -1.25 5.35 17.13
C LYS A 127 -1.39 6.14 18.43
N GLN A 128 -0.66 5.75 19.48
CA GLN A 128 -0.62 6.51 20.74
C GLN A 128 -0.07 7.92 20.54
N ARG A 129 0.98 8.07 19.72
CA ARG A 129 1.51 9.40 19.36
C ARG A 129 0.48 10.23 18.60
N GLY A 130 -0.20 9.66 17.60
CA GLY A 130 -1.27 10.32 16.83
C GLY A 130 -2.46 10.73 17.71
N ALA A 131 -2.82 9.90 18.69
CA ALA A 131 -3.88 10.18 19.64
C ALA A 131 -3.62 11.43 20.49
N ASN A 132 -2.34 11.72 20.82
CA ASN A 132 -1.94 12.83 21.68
C ASN A 132 -2.03 14.23 21.03
N TYR A 133 -2.31 14.33 19.72
CA TYR A 133 -2.53 15.62 19.07
C TYR A 133 -3.98 16.07 19.23
N ASP A 134 -4.22 17.30 19.70
CA ASP A 134 -5.58 17.85 19.82
C ASP A 134 -6.23 18.13 18.46
N TYR A 135 -5.41 18.61 17.52
CA TYR A 135 -5.85 18.87 16.16
C TYR A 135 -5.91 17.57 15.36
N LYS A 136 -7.06 17.30 14.73
CA LYS A 136 -7.33 16.13 13.90
C LYS A 136 -7.58 16.56 12.45
N PRO A 137 -6.54 16.65 11.59
CA PRO A 137 -6.71 17.14 10.22
C PRO A 137 -7.60 16.23 9.38
N ASN A 138 -8.39 16.84 8.52
CA ASN A 138 -9.12 16.18 7.45
C ASN A 138 -8.18 15.91 6.26
N LEU A 139 -7.99 14.65 5.93
CA LEU A 139 -7.13 14.21 4.83
C LEU A 139 -7.99 13.79 3.64
N TYR A 140 -7.72 14.38 2.49
CA TYR A 140 -8.11 13.83 1.19
C TYR A 140 -6.96 13.02 0.62
N TRP A 141 -7.21 11.75 0.29
CA TRP A 141 -6.25 10.90 -0.40
C TRP A 141 -6.60 10.80 -1.87
N GLU A 142 -5.61 11.02 -2.74
CA GLU A 142 -5.74 10.76 -4.16
C GLU A 142 -4.70 9.73 -4.56
N TRP A 143 -5.16 8.50 -4.83
CA TRP A 143 -4.28 7.43 -5.31
C TRP A 143 -4.38 7.17 -6.81
N TRP A 144 -5.31 7.83 -7.50
CA TRP A 144 -5.40 7.87 -8.95
C TRP A 144 -6.09 9.17 -9.41
N PRO A 145 -5.51 9.93 -10.36
CA PRO A 145 -5.98 11.28 -10.67
C PRO A 145 -7.04 11.35 -11.77
N LYS A 146 -7.19 10.31 -12.61
CA LYS A 146 -8.14 10.33 -13.73
C LYS A 146 -8.59 8.92 -14.17
N PRO A 147 -9.87 8.54 -13.96
CA PRO A 147 -10.85 9.25 -13.11
C PRO A 147 -10.33 9.35 -11.66
N ILE A 148 -10.88 10.26 -10.85
CA ILE A 148 -10.38 10.45 -9.48
C ILE A 148 -10.81 9.26 -8.62
N PHE A 149 -9.83 8.58 -8.01
CA PHE A 149 -10.09 7.58 -6.99
C PHE A 149 -9.47 7.97 -5.65
N THR A 150 -10.20 7.67 -4.58
CA THR A 150 -9.83 7.88 -3.17
C THR A 150 -10.20 6.63 -2.35
N PRO A 151 -9.43 6.30 -1.29
CA PRO A 151 -9.84 5.28 -0.33
C PRO A 151 -11.14 5.68 0.40
N GLY A 152 -12.06 4.73 0.54
CA GLY A 152 -13.24 4.88 1.39
C GLY A 152 -13.02 4.25 2.77
N LYS A 153 -14.10 3.90 3.47
CA LYS A 153 -14.06 3.35 4.82
C LYS A 153 -13.26 2.05 4.94
N ILE A 154 -13.41 1.14 3.99
CA ILE A 154 -12.83 -0.21 4.03
C ILE A 154 -11.45 -0.19 3.37
N ASN A 155 -10.54 0.63 3.88
CA ASN A 155 -9.20 0.74 3.30
C ASN A 155 -8.12 1.07 4.33
N TRP A 156 -6.93 0.50 4.15
CA TRP A 156 -5.77 0.73 5.01
C TRP A 156 -5.39 2.21 5.11
N LEU A 157 -5.61 3.05 4.09
CA LEU A 157 -5.33 4.49 4.18
C LEU A 157 -6.28 5.23 5.13
N THR A 158 -7.49 4.70 5.35
CA THR A 158 -8.39 5.20 6.39
C THR A 158 -7.85 4.84 7.77
N GLU A 159 -7.43 3.59 7.99
CA GLU A 159 -6.81 3.17 9.26
C GLU A 159 -5.49 3.89 9.53
N ILE A 160 -4.68 4.17 8.50
CA ILE A 160 -3.46 4.98 8.58
C ILE A 160 -3.80 6.42 8.97
N SER A 161 -4.86 7.00 8.41
CA SER A 161 -5.32 8.35 8.79
C SER A 161 -5.71 8.39 10.26
N GLU A 162 -6.50 7.43 10.73
CA GLU A 162 -6.92 7.32 12.12
C GLU A 162 -5.73 7.13 13.07
N ALA A 163 -4.80 6.23 12.72
CA ALA A 163 -3.59 5.98 13.50
C ALA A 163 -2.67 7.22 13.53
N ALA A 164 -2.68 8.04 12.48
CA ALA A 164 -1.95 9.30 12.45
C ALA A 164 -2.61 10.40 13.30
N GLY A 165 -3.80 10.16 13.87
CA GLY A 165 -4.58 11.18 14.56
C GLY A 165 -5.24 12.15 13.58
N ALA A 166 -5.70 11.65 12.44
CA ALA A 166 -6.35 12.42 11.38
C ALA A 166 -7.66 11.74 10.94
N VAL A 167 -8.38 12.36 10.02
CA VAL A 167 -9.67 11.87 9.53
C VAL A 167 -9.61 11.74 8.01
N ASN A 168 -9.85 10.56 7.45
CA ASN A 168 -10.09 10.45 6.01
C ASN A 168 -11.46 11.08 5.69
N ILE A 169 -11.50 12.07 4.80
CA ILE A 169 -12.76 12.74 4.45
C ILE A 169 -13.76 11.84 3.72
N PHE A 170 -13.38 10.64 3.28
CA PHE A 170 -14.25 9.63 2.65
C PHE A 170 -14.55 8.42 3.55
N GLN A 171 -14.23 8.48 4.86
CA GLN A 171 -14.48 7.39 5.82
C GLN A 171 -15.98 7.03 5.99
N ASP A 172 -16.89 7.88 5.52
CA ASP A 172 -18.34 7.66 5.53
C ASP A 172 -18.83 6.76 4.38
N VAL A 173 -18.00 6.53 3.36
CA VAL A 173 -18.37 5.73 2.18
C VAL A 173 -17.91 4.29 2.38
N ASP A 174 -18.86 3.35 2.44
CA ASP A 174 -18.63 1.92 2.73
C ASP A 174 -18.06 1.14 1.52
N LEU A 175 -16.94 1.61 0.99
CA LEU A 175 -16.20 1.02 -0.13
C LEU A 175 -14.70 1.08 0.17
N ALA A 176 -13.93 0.16 -0.41
CA ALA A 176 -12.46 0.21 -0.36
C ALA A 176 -11.88 1.28 -1.28
N SER A 177 -12.45 1.40 -2.49
CA SER A 177 -12.06 2.37 -3.51
C SER A 177 -13.30 3.12 -3.99
N VAL A 178 -13.25 4.45 -3.88
CA VAL A 178 -14.33 5.35 -4.26
C VAL A 178 -13.91 6.11 -5.50
N GLN A 179 -14.63 5.92 -6.60
CA GLN A 179 -14.57 6.86 -7.71
C GLN A 179 -15.39 8.10 -7.32
N THR A 180 -14.76 9.27 -7.34
CA THR A 180 -15.41 10.54 -6.98
C THR A 180 -15.07 11.63 -7.98
N GLU A 181 -15.64 12.81 -7.77
CA GLU A 181 -15.39 14.01 -8.57
C GLU A 181 -14.76 15.09 -7.71
N TRP A 182 -14.06 16.03 -8.35
CA TRP A 182 -13.34 17.10 -7.66
C TRP A 182 -14.27 17.99 -6.84
N GLU A 183 -15.51 18.22 -7.31
CA GLU A 183 -16.53 18.98 -6.60
C GLU A 183 -16.88 18.37 -5.24
N ASP A 184 -16.85 17.04 -5.10
CA ASP A 184 -17.10 16.38 -3.81
C ASP A 184 -15.93 16.62 -2.84
N VAL A 185 -14.70 16.57 -3.35
CA VAL A 185 -13.50 16.90 -2.55
C VAL A 185 -13.57 18.35 -2.05
N LEU A 186 -13.93 19.30 -2.92
CA LEU A 186 -14.10 20.71 -2.52
C LEU A 186 -15.18 20.90 -1.45
N ARG A 187 -16.30 20.17 -1.55
CA ARG A 187 -17.40 20.23 -0.57
C ARG A 187 -16.98 19.69 0.79
N ARG A 188 -16.15 18.63 0.80
CA ARG A 188 -15.63 17.99 2.01
C ARG A 188 -14.50 18.79 2.69
N LYS A 189 -13.93 19.79 2.02
CA LYS A 189 -12.96 20.77 2.57
C LYS A 189 -11.81 20.12 3.37
N PRO A 190 -10.97 19.30 2.72
CA PRO A 190 -9.81 18.72 3.40
C PRO A 190 -8.85 19.81 3.91
N ASP A 191 -8.16 19.51 5.00
CA ASP A 191 -7.04 20.31 5.51
C ASP A 191 -5.75 19.97 4.75
N PHE A 192 -5.62 18.72 4.29
CA PHE A 192 -4.50 18.26 3.47
C PHE A 192 -4.96 17.42 2.26
N ILE A 193 -4.26 17.59 1.14
CA ILE A 193 -4.35 16.71 -0.02
C ILE A 193 -3.12 15.80 -0.03
N CYS A 194 -3.34 14.50 0.06
CA CYS A 194 -2.33 13.45 0.07
C CYS A 194 -2.30 12.75 -1.29
N LEU A 195 -1.32 13.09 -2.13
CA LEU A 195 -1.13 12.51 -3.46
C LEU A 195 -0.20 11.30 -3.36
N ALA A 196 -0.73 10.09 -3.58
CA ALA A 196 0.00 8.84 -3.55
C ALA A 196 -0.40 7.98 -4.74
N TRP A 197 0.02 8.34 -5.96
CA TRP A 197 -0.49 7.71 -7.17
C TRP A 197 0.10 6.31 -7.40
N VAL A 198 -0.78 5.31 -7.50
CA VAL A 198 -0.38 3.90 -7.71
C VAL A 198 0.48 3.78 -8.97
N GLY A 199 1.64 3.13 -8.85
CA GLY A 199 2.56 2.91 -9.96
C GLY A 199 3.30 4.17 -10.46
N VAL A 200 3.12 5.32 -9.82
CA VAL A 200 3.79 6.57 -10.20
C VAL A 200 4.71 7.02 -9.07
N ARG A 201 6.02 7.03 -9.35
CA ARG A 201 7.02 7.56 -8.42
C ARG A 201 6.74 9.01 -8.08
N LYS A 202 6.90 9.38 -6.80
CA LYS A 202 6.58 10.72 -6.28
C LYS A 202 7.25 11.87 -7.05
N GLU A 203 8.45 11.67 -7.58
CA GLU A 203 9.20 12.69 -8.33
C GLU A 203 8.51 13.09 -9.64
N LYS A 204 7.63 12.23 -10.15
CA LYS A 204 6.82 12.48 -11.35
C LYS A 204 5.49 13.15 -11.04
N ILE A 205 5.11 13.25 -9.77
CA ILE A 205 3.85 13.87 -9.33
C ILE A 205 4.13 15.36 -9.10
N HIS A 206 3.27 16.23 -9.62
CA HIS A 206 3.41 17.67 -9.46
C HIS A 206 2.16 18.28 -8.82
N LYS A 207 2.34 19.05 -7.73
CA LYS A 207 1.25 19.76 -7.03
C LYS A 207 0.39 20.61 -7.97
N SER A 208 1.00 21.15 -9.04
CA SER A 208 0.32 21.94 -10.06
C SER A 208 -0.85 21.22 -10.73
N ILE A 209 -0.87 19.88 -10.75
CA ILE A 209 -1.94 19.10 -11.38
C ILE A 209 -3.26 19.31 -10.64
N VAL A 210 -3.24 19.29 -9.30
CA VAL A 210 -4.43 19.56 -8.48
C VAL A 210 -4.74 21.05 -8.38
N LYS A 211 -3.71 21.91 -8.31
CA LYS A 211 -3.88 23.38 -8.26
C LYS A 211 -4.58 23.96 -9.49
N LYS A 212 -4.54 23.25 -10.62
CA LYS A 212 -5.20 23.65 -11.88
C LYS A 212 -6.66 23.21 -11.97
N ARG A 213 -7.17 22.44 -11.00
CA ARG A 213 -8.58 22.01 -11.00
C ARG A 213 -9.47 23.18 -10.60
N ASP A 214 -10.59 23.32 -11.30
CA ASP A 214 -11.55 24.40 -11.08
C ASP A 214 -12.01 24.43 -9.62
N GLY A 215 -11.99 25.61 -8.99
CA GLY A 215 -12.42 25.77 -7.61
C GLY A 215 -11.37 25.42 -6.56
N PHE A 216 -10.14 25.03 -6.94
CA PHE A 216 -9.05 24.75 -5.98
C PHE A 216 -8.82 25.91 -5.00
N GLU A 217 -8.93 27.15 -5.46
CA GLU A 217 -8.79 28.36 -4.63
C GLU A 217 -9.78 28.42 -3.47
N LYS A 218 -10.92 27.73 -3.57
CA LYS A 218 -11.96 27.67 -2.52
C LYS A 218 -11.52 26.86 -1.29
N LEU A 219 -10.45 26.06 -1.41
CA LEU A 219 -9.86 25.35 -0.28
C LEU A 219 -9.10 26.30 0.67
N GLY A 220 -8.72 27.51 0.20
CA GLY A 220 -8.11 28.51 1.07
C GLY A 220 -6.73 28.16 1.62
N TYR A 221 -5.99 27.27 0.95
CA TYR A 221 -4.65 26.87 1.39
C TYR A 221 -3.68 28.05 1.35
N GLU A 222 -3.14 28.40 2.52
CA GLU A 222 -2.17 29.48 2.68
C GLU A 222 -0.77 29.10 2.16
N SER A 223 -0.47 27.80 2.06
CA SER A 223 0.80 27.26 1.57
C SER A 223 0.58 25.98 0.77
N ASP A 224 1.50 25.72 -0.17
CA ASP A 224 1.59 24.44 -0.90
C ASP A 224 1.93 23.25 0.03
N ASP A 225 2.33 23.49 1.29
CA ASP A 225 2.57 22.44 2.29
C ASP A 225 1.31 21.66 2.67
N ARG A 226 0.12 22.18 2.37
CA ARG A 226 -1.15 21.45 2.49
C ARG A 226 -1.37 20.42 1.37
N ILE A 227 -0.52 20.42 0.34
CA ILE A 227 -0.50 19.38 -0.70
C ILE A 227 0.74 18.52 -0.49
N LEU A 228 0.53 17.31 0.03
CA LEU A 228 1.57 16.32 0.29
C LEU A 228 1.71 15.42 -0.93
N ILE A 229 2.91 15.32 -1.47
CA ILE A 229 3.26 14.28 -2.44
C ILE A 229 3.95 13.17 -1.63
N LEU A 230 3.38 11.98 -1.69
CA LEU A 230 3.73 10.85 -0.85
C LEU A 230 4.27 9.69 -1.70
N GLU A 231 5.20 8.93 -1.14
CA GLU A 231 5.79 7.74 -1.74
C GLU A 231 4.73 6.64 -1.93
N GLU A 232 4.44 6.22 -3.16
CA GLU A 232 3.48 5.11 -3.35
C GLU A 232 3.91 3.87 -2.55
N GLU A 233 5.23 3.61 -2.44
CA GLU A 233 5.73 2.39 -1.83
C GLU A 233 5.48 2.33 -0.32
N LEU A 234 5.06 3.44 0.28
CA LEU A 234 4.71 3.54 1.69
C LEU A 234 3.20 3.70 1.95
N TYR A 235 2.37 3.83 0.90
CA TYR A 235 0.93 4.13 1.05
C TYR A 235 0.03 3.30 0.12
N CYS A 236 0.53 2.81 -1.02
CA CYS A 236 -0.23 2.08 -2.03
C CYS A 236 0.12 0.58 -2.10
N ARG A 237 1.12 0.15 -1.32
CA ARG A 237 1.51 -1.25 -1.17
C ARG A 237 1.05 -1.71 0.21
N PRO A 238 -0.03 -2.51 0.32
CA PRO A 238 -0.54 -2.93 1.62
C PRO A 238 0.39 -3.98 2.24
N SER A 239 1.43 -3.50 2.93
CA SER A 239 2.49 -4.29 3.54
C SER A 239 2.93 -3.69 4.88
N PRO A 240 3.83 -4.36 5.63
CA PRO A 240 4.42 -3.79 6.85
C PRO A 240 5.10 -2.42 6.67
N ARG A 241 5.48 -2.04 5.45
CA ARG A 241 6.10 -0.73 5.17
C ARG A 241 5.13 0.44 5.33
N LEU A 242 3.82 0.20 5.33
CA LEU A 242 2.83 1.23 5.66
C LEU A 242 3.11 1.90 7.03
N ILE A 243 3.73 1.20 7.99
CA ILE A 243 4.12 1.80 9.27
C ILE A 243 5.18 2.90 9.09
N VAL A 244 6.11 2.73 8.16
CA VAL A 244 7.12 3.77 7.84
C VAL A 244 6.42 4.98 7.21
N GLY A 245 5.43 4.74 6.34
CA GLY A 245 4.55 5.78 5.83
C GLY A 245 3.81 6.52 6.95
N LEU A 246 3.17 5.78 7.85
CA LEU A 246 2.46 6.32 9.01
C LEU A 246 3.33 7.22 9.88
N GLU A 247 4.54 6.77 10.24
CA GLU A 247 5.51 7.55 11.03
C GLU A 247 5.82 8.90 10.36
N ARG A 248 6.02 8.90 9.03
CA ARG A 248 6.25 10.11 8.23
C ARG A 248 5.01 10.99 8.14
N LEU A 249 3.84 10.40 7.92
CA LEU A 249 2.58 11.13 7.81
C LEU A 249 2.30 11.94 9.08
N VAL A 250 2.49 11.34 10.26
CA VAL A 250 2.35 12.04 11.56
C VAL A 250 3.25 13.27 11.62
N GLU A 251 4.48 13.18 11.13
CA GLU A 251 5.38 14.33 11.09
C GLU A 251 4.92 15.41 10.12
N LEU A 252 4.38 15.03 8.96
CA LEU A 252 3.94 16.00 7.95
C LEU A 252 2.70 16.77 8.39
N ILE A 253 1.68 16.09 8.90
CA ILE A 253 0.37 16.69 9.13
C ILE A 253 0.29 17.47 10.45
N HIS A 254 1.15 17.14 11.43
CA HIS A 254 1.16 17.80 12.74
C HIS A 254 2.27 18.84 12.93
N ARG A 255 3.11 19.09 11.91
CA ARG A 255 4.12 20.17 11.91
C ARG A 255 3.57 21.54 11.51
N VAL A 256 2.40 21.58 10.87
CA VAL A 256 1.85 22.80 10.24
C VAL A 256 0.95 23.58 11.22
N HIS A 257 1.17 23.42 12.53
CA HIS A 257 0.36 23.98 13.61
C HIS A 257 1.22 24.58 14.71
#